data_AF-A0A813H7R9-F1
#
_entry.id   AF-A0A813H7R9-F1
#
_cell.length_a   1.000
_cell.length_b   1.000
_cell.length_c   1.000
_cell.angle_alpha   90.00
_cell.angle_beta   90.00
_cell.angle_gamma   90.00
#
_symmetry.space_group_name_H-M   'P 1'
#
loop_
_entity.id
_entity.type
_entity.pdbx_description
1 polymer ?
#
loop_
_entity_poly.entity_id
_entity_poly.type
_entity_poly.pdbx_seq_one_letter_code
_entity_poly.pdbx_strand_id
1 'polypeptide(L)'
;FRSVFESKNMLPKEMFMIRDNSTGLCLQTEGNGLIGARCDAASTWQRWTLANAGRSLQNGASSACMDANAGARDRRGSQVFLYQCMDGN
;
A
#
# COMPACT_ATOMS: atom_id res chain seq x y z
N PHE A 1 6.39 16.04 -22.36
CA PHE A 1 7.45 16.13 -21.32
C PHE A 1 7.03 15.62 -19.95
N ARG A 2 5.74 15.65 -19.55
CA ARG A 2 5.25 15.12 -18.25
C ARG A 2 5.28 13.59 -18.13
N SER A 3 5.07 12.89 -19.25
CA SER A 3 5.06 11.43 -19.35
C SER A 3 6.39 10.75 -18.98
N VAL A 4 7.52 11.44 -19.14
CA VAL A 4 8.84 10.90 -18.77
C VAL A 4 9.03 10.90 -17.24
N PHE A 5 8.39 11.83 -16.53
CA PHE A 5 8.44 11.88 -15.06
C PHE A 5 7.56 10.80 -14.44
N GLU A 6 6.41 10.51 -15.06
CA GLU A 6 5.57 9.36 -14.71
C GLU A 6 6.28 8.03 -15.01
N SER A 7 6.90 7.90 -16.19
CA SER A 7 7.60 6.66 -16.57
C SER A 7 8.89 6.40 -15.79
N LYS A 8 9.50 7.43 -15.22
CA LYS A 8 10.74 7.32 -14.43
C LYS A 8 10.54 7.36 -12.91
N ASN A 9 9.29 7.30 -12.41
CA ASN A 9 9.00 7.44 -10.96
C ASN A 9 9.60 8.75 -10.36
N MET A 10 9.71 9.82 -11.16
CA MET A 10 10.33 11.09 -10.75
C MET A 10 9.32 12.12 -10.24
N LEU A 11 8.01 11.82 -10.30
CA LEU A 11 7.03 12.58 -9.52
C LEU A 11 7.11 12.11 -8.07
N PRO A 12 7.12 13.02 -7.07
CA PRO A 12 7.03 12.62 -5.68
C PRO A 12 5.75 11.81 -5.54
N LYS A 13 5.92 10.50 -5.36
CA LYS A 13 4.84 9.58 -5.06
C LYS A 13 4.11 10.16 -3.86
N GLU A 14 2.87 10.62 -4.06
CA GLU A 14 2.08 11.16 -2.97
C GLU A 14 1.94 10.08 -1.91
N MET A 15 2.66 10.27 -0.81
CA MET A 15 2.63 9.37 0.32
C MET A 15 1.51 9.82 1.24
N PHE A 16 0.58 8.91 1.51
CA PHE A 16 -0.54 9.13 2.40
C PHE A 16 -0.63 8.04 3.44
N MET A 17 -1.36 8.31 4.51
CA MET A 17 -1.71 7.33 5.53
C MET A 17 -3.16 6.92 5.32
N ILE A 18 -3.45 5.64 5.56
CA ILE A 18 -4.82 5.11 5.54
C ILE A 18 -5.27 5.04 6.99
N ARG A 19 -6.25 5.85 7.37
CA ARG A 19 -6.81 5.85 8.72
C ARG A 19 -8.19 5.20 8.70
N ASP A 20 -8.36 4.19 9.54
CA ASP A 20 -9.67 3.63 9.82
C ASP A 20 -10.45 4.62 10.71
N ASN A 21 -11.59 5.11 10.21
CA ASN A 21 -12.36 6.13 10.92
C ASN A 21 -13.11 5.57 12.14
N SER A 22 -13.33 4.25 12.21
CA SER A 22 -14.09 3.61 13.28
C SER A 22 -13.24 3.35 14.54
N THR A 23 -11.99 2.96 14.34
CA THR A 23 -11.01 2.66 15.39
C THR A 23 -10.06 3.84 15.63
N GLY A 24 -9.93 4.74 14.65
CA GLY A 24 -8.98 5.84 14.67
C GLY A 24 -7.53 5.41 14.42
N LEU A 25 -7.28 4.12 14.13
CA LEU A 25 -5.97 3.55 13.87
C LEU A 25 -5.55 3.76 12.41
N CYS A 26 -4.24 3.83 12.19
CA CYS A 26 -3.67 3.88 10.86
C CYS A 26 -3.20 2.49 10.43
N LEU A 27 -3.34 2.23 9.13
CA LEU A 27 -2.89 1.00 8.52
C LEU A 27 -1.37 0.95 8.51
N GLN A 28 -0.82 -0.03 9.22
CA GLN A 28 0.60 -0.28 9.34
C GLN A 28 0.92 -1.69 8.83
N THR A 29 2.10 -1.86 8.29
CA THR A 29 2.63 -3.18 7.96
C THR A 29 3.46 -3.74 9.12
N GLU A 30 3.23 -4.99 9.47
CA GLU A 30 4.00 -5.73 10.48
C GLU A 30 4.45 -7.06 9.88
N GLY A 31 5.74 -7.19 9.58
CA GLY A 31 6.27 -8.30 8.80
C GLY A 31 5.60 -8.36 7.42
N ASN A 32 4.92 -9.47 7.13
CA ASN A 32 4.15 -9.64 5.89
C ASN A 32 2.66 -9.29 6.06
N GLY A 33 2.20 -8.99 7.28
CA GLY A 33 0.81 -8.69 7.58
C GLY A 33 0.50 -7.20 7.59
N LEU A 34 -0.80 -6.90 7.58
CA LEU A 34 -1.34 -5.56 7.80
C LEU A 34 -2.06 -5.52 9.14
N ILE A 35 -1.74 -4.52 9.95
CA ILE A 35 -2.32 -4.29 11.27
C ILE A 35 -2.81 -2.84 11.38
N GLY A 36 -3.77 -2.61 12.28
CA GLY A 36 -4.12 -1.26 12.72
C GLY A 36 -3.20 -0.85 13.86
N ALA A 37 -2.43 0.22 13.69
CA ALA A 37 -1.56 0.78 14.72
C ALA A 37 -1.89 2.25 14.98
N ARG A 38 -1.31 2.82 16.04
CA ARG A 38 -1.45 4.25 16.32
C ARG A 38 -0.87 5.05 15.16
N CYS A 39 -1.63 6.04 14.67
CA CYS A 39 -1.20 6.90 13.58
C CYS A 39 0.10 7.63 13.91
N ASP A 40 1.12 7.40 13.09
CA ASP A 40 2.43 8.02 13.16
C ASP A 40 2.94 8.37 11.75
N ALA A 41 2.97 9.67 11.43
CA ALA A 41 3.45 10.18 10.15
C ALA A 41 4.95 9.99 9.94
N ALA A 42 5.71 9.79 11.03
CA ALA A 42 7.14 9.48 10.96
C ALA A 42 7.38 8.01 10.57
N SER A 43 6.42 7.12 10.84
CA SER A 43 6.53 5.70 10.55
C SER A 43 6.44 5.41 9.04
N THR A 44 7.53 4.92 8.46
CA THR A 44 7.58 4.50 7.05
C THR A 44 6.65 3.31 6.77
N TRP A 45 6.37 2.49 7.78
CA TRP A 45 5.46 1.35 7.70
C TRP A 45 3.99 1.76 7.57
N GLN A 46 3.66 3.01 7.89
CA GLN A 46 2.31 3.58 7.74
C GLN A 46 2.18 4.45 6.49
N ARG A 47 3.26 4.61 5.71
CA ARG A 47 3.26 5.37 4.46
C ARG A 47 2.85 4.48 3.30
N TRP A 48 1.81 4.91 2.61
CA TRP A 48 1.27 4.25 1.44
C TRP A 48 1.39 5.15 0.23
N THR A 49 1.67 4.55 -0.92
CA THR A 49 1.66 5.24 -2.20
C THR A 49 0.88 4.42 -3.21
N LEU A 50 0.28 5.11 -4.16
CA LEU A 50 -0.25 4.45 -5.35
C LEU A 50 0.92 4.04 -6.26
N ALA A 51 0.92 2.77 -6.65
CA ALA A 51 1.78 2.19 -7.66
C ALA A 51 0.93 1.74 -8.87
N ASN A 52 1.57 1.41 -9.98
CA ASN A 52 0.94 0.83 -11.18
C ASN A 52 -0.23 1.67 -11.71
N ALA A 53 0.01 2.97 -11.89
CA ALA A 53 -0.98 3.95 -12.33
C ALA A 53 -2.26 4.01 -11.44
N GLY A 54 -2.11 3.73 -10.15
CA GLY A 54 -3.23 3.75 -9.19
C GLY A 54 -3.91 2.39 -8.98
N ARG A 55 -3.39 1.31 -9.56
CA ARG A 55 -3.98 -0.04 -9.45
C ARG A 55 -3.48 -0.82 -8.24
N SER A 56 -2.42 -0.36 -7.58
CA SER A 56 -1.84 -1.06 -6.43
C SER A 56 -1.45 -0.07 -5.33
N LEU A 57 -1.61 -0.48 -4.07
CA LEU A 57 -1.12 0.25 -2.91
C LEU A 57 0.23 -0.33 -2.50
N GLN A 58 1.29 0.47 -2.63
CA GLN A 58 2.64 0.11 -2.23
C GLN A 58 2.97 0.74 -0.88
N ASN A 59 3.59 -0.04 0.00
CA ASN A 59 4.09 0.45 1.27
C ASN A 59 5.47 1.12 1.10
N GLY A 60 5.69 2.24 1.78
CA GLY A 60 6.93 3.01 1.69
C GLY A 60 8.13 2.36 2.37
N ALA A 61 7.93 1.49 3.37
CA ALA A 61 9.04 0.83 4.07
C ALA A 61 9.52 -0.45 3.35
N SER A 62 8.59 -1.29 2.90
CA SER A 62 8.92 -2.58 2.26
C SER A 62 8.97 -2.52 0.74
N SER A 63 8.48 -1.45 0.12
CA SER A 63 8.22 -1.37 -1.33
C SER A 63 7.33 -2.50 -1.86
N ALA A 64 6.66 -3.24 -0.98
CA ALA A 64 5.73 -4.31 -1.32
C ALA A 64 4.32 -3.76 -1.52
N CYS A 65 3.52 -4.46 -2.32
CA CYS A 65 2.15 -4.08 -2.60
C CYS A 65 1.16 -4.85 -1.71
N MET A 66 0.06 -4.20 -1.38
CA MET A 66 -1.07 -4.82 -0.67
C MET A 66 -1.74 -5.86 -1.57
N ASP A 67 -1.79 -7.10 -1.11
CA ASP A 67 -2.47 -8.22 -1.76
C ASP A 67 -3.56 -8.78 -0.84
N ALA A 68 -4.74 -9.01 -1.39
CA ALA A 68 -5.91 -9.47 -0.63
C ALA A 68 -5.89 -10.97 -0.28
N ASN A 69 -4.85 -11.73 -0.69
CA ASN A 69 -4.77 -13.20 -0.56
C ASN A 69 -6.07 -13.91 -0.98
N ALA A 70 -6.73 -13.35 -1.98
CA ALA A 70 -8.09 -13.78 -2.27
C ALA A 70 -8.06 -15.17 -2.91
N GLY A 71 -7.00 -15.52 -3.67
CA GLY A 71 -6.85 -16.78 -4.42
C GLY A 71 -7.89 -16.94 -5.55
N ALA A 72 -9.12 -16.49 -5.30
CA ALA A 72 -10.20 -16.20 -6.21
C ALA A 72 -10.74 -14.79 -5.88
N ARG A 73 -11.22 -14.06 -6.89
CA ARG A 73 -11.92 -12.79 -6.68
C ARG A 73 -13.11 -13.08 -5.74
N ASP A 74 -13.28 -12.25 -4.71
CA ASP A 74 -14.41 -12.27 -3.77
C ASP A 74 -14.38 -13.27 -2.60
N ARG A 75 -13.21 -13.85 -2.28
CA ARG A 75 -13.06 -14.62 -1.03
C ARG A 75 -13.16 -13.70 0.19
N ARG A 76 -14.30 -13.77 0.89
CA ARG A 76 -14.51 -13.05 2.16
C ARG A 76 -13.72 -13.74 3.29
N GLY A 77 -13.11 -12.92 4.15
CA GLY A 77 -12.30 -13.40 5.27
C GLY A 77 -10.85 -13.73 4.92
N SER A 78 -10.41 -13.44 3.70
CA SER A 78 -8.98 -13.54 3.36
C SER A 78 -8.17 -12.48 4.10
N GLN A 79 -7.03 -12.89 4.64
CA GLN A 79 -6.10 -11.98 5.28
C GLN A 79 -5.36 -11.18 4.22
N VAL A 80 -5.39 -9.86 4.34
CA VAL A 80 -4.60 -8.98 3.49
C VAL A 80 -3.14 -9.03 3.96
N PHE A 81 -2.21 -9.13 3.02
CA PHE A 81 -0.79 -9.24 3.28
C PHE A 81 0.01 -8.42 2.27
N LEU A 82 1.30 -8.28 2.51
CA LEU A 82 2.22 -7.67 1.57
C LEU A 82 2.78 -8.74 0.62
N TYR A 83 2.71 -8.47 -0.67
CA TYR A 83 3.32 -9.29 -1.69
C TYR A 83 4.10 -8.45 -2.71
N GLN A 84 4.86 -9.10 -3.58
CA GLN A 84 5.53 -8.40 -4.67
C GLN A 84 4.50 -7.65 -5.51
N CYS A 85 4.81 -6.40 -5.85
CA CYS A 85 3.98 -5.61 -6.74
C CYS A 85 3.91 -6.30 -8.09
N MET A 86 2.77 -6.94 -8.38
CA MET A 86 2.52 -7.47 -9.70
C MET A 86 2.21 -6.30 -10.62
N ASP A 87 3.10 -6.06 -11.58
CA ASP A 87 2.76 -5.26 -12.75
C ASP A 87 1.70 -6.03 -13.52
N GLY A 88 0.47 -5.50 -13.51
CA GLY A 88 -0.60 -6.05 -14.31
C GLY A 88 -0.19 -5.99 -15.77
N ASN A 89 0.13 -7.15 -16.34
CA ASN A 89 0.35 -7.34 -17.77
C ASN A 89 -0.95 -7.09 -18.53
#